data_AF-A0A564UI41-F1
#
_entry.id   AF-A0A564UI41-F1
#
_cell.length_a   1.000
_cell.length_b   1.000
_cell.length_c   1.000
_cell.angle_alpha   90.00
_cell.angle_beta   90.00
_cell.angle_gamma   90.00
#
_symmetry.space_group_name_H-M   'P 1'
#
loop_
_entity.id
_entity.type
_entity.pdbx_description
1 polymer ?
#
loop_
_entity_poly.entity_id
_entity_poly.type
_entity_poly.pdbx_seq_one_letter_code
_entity_poly.pdbx_strand_id
1 'polypeptide(L)'
;MLKAEELKLVSEWDKTFPKSEKVDHEKVTFVNRYGITLVADLYKPKNAFGKYPAIAVSGPFGAVKEQCSGLYAQTMAETVLDVCHL
;
A
#
# COMPACT_ATOMS: atom_id res chain seq x y z
N MET A 1 7.93 -16.11 17.62
CA MET A 1 7.30 -15.39 16.49
C MET A 1 7.15 -13.93 16.92
N LEU A 2 7.64 -12.98 16.12
CA LEU A 2 7.44 -11.55 16.40
C LEU A 2 5.95 -11.23 16.19
N LYS A 3 5.31 -10.63 17.20
CA LYS A 3 3.87 -10.31 17.17
C LYS A 3 3.72 -8.86 16.69
N ALA A 4 2.93 -8.64 15.64
CA ALA A 4 2.62 -7.29 15.17
C ALA A 4 1.84 -6.54 16.26
N GLU A 5 2.20 -5.27 16.48
CA GLU A 5 1.42 -4.39 17.34
C GLU A 5 0.08 -4.05 16.69
N GLU A 6 -0.96 -3.95 17.51
CA GLU A 6 -2.30 -3.62 17.04
C GLU A 6 -2.39 -2.09 16.83
N LEU A 7 -2.11 -1.66 15.60
CA LEU A 7 -2.14 -0.24 15.23
C LEU A 7 -3.57 0.20 14.92
N LYS A 8 -3.98 1.37 15.43
CA LYS A 8 -5.24 2.01 15.04
C LYS A 8 -5.11 2.57 13.63
N LEU A 9 -5.61 1.83 12.65
CA LEU A 9 -5.62 2.24 11.26
C LEU A 9 -6.84 3.13 10.98
N VAL A 10 -6.61 4.29 10.36
CA VAL A 10 -7.70 5.14 9.84
C VAL A 10 -8.35 4.43 8.65
N SER A 11 -9.66 4.19 8.72
CA SER A 11 -10.46 3.59 7.66
C SER A 11 -10.91 4.58 6.58
N GLU A 12 -10.82 5.88 6.88
CA GLU A 12 -11.14 6.95 5.95
C GLU A 12 -10.05 7.10 4.87
N TRP A 13 -10.47 7.57 3.70
CA TRP A 13 -9.55 7.86 2.61
C TRP A 13 -8.80 9.16 2.90
N ASP A 14 -7.58 9.00 3.40
CA ASP A 14 -6.68 10.04 3.89
C ASP A 14 -5.65 10.52 2.84
N LYS A 15 -5.81 10.14 1.57
CA LYS A 15 -4.85 10.43 0.49
C LYS A 15 -5.17 11.75 -0.20
N THR A 16 -4.16 12.43 -0.73
CA THR A 16 -4.31 13.71 -1.45
C THR A 16 -4.91 13.59 -2.86
N PHE A 17 -5.19 12.37 -3.32
CA PHE A 17 -5.73 12.06 -4.65
C PHE A 17 -7.01 11.21 -4.52
N PRO A 18 -7.94 11.25 -5.50
CA PRO A 18 -9.15 10.44 -5.45
C PRO A 18 -8.86 8.94 -5.57
N LYS A 19 -9.62 8.13 -4.84
CA LYS A 19 -9.58 6.67 -4.95
C LYS A 19 -10.06 6.23 -6.34
N SER A 20 -9.30 5.37 -7.01
CA SER A 20 -9.70 4.80 -8.28
C SER A 20 -10.65 3.62 -8.08
N GLU A 21 -11.68 3.53 -8.92
CA GLU A 21 -12.62 2.41 -8.93
C GLU A 21 -12.06 1.16 -9.61
N LYS A 22 -10.89 1.24 -10.26
CA LYS A 22 -10.28 0.11 -10.98
C LYS A 22 -9.37 -0.74 -10.09
N VAL A 23 -9.04 -0.24 -8.90
CA VAL A 23 -8.14 -0.90 -7.96
C VAL A 23 -8.82 -1.09 -6.62
N ASP A 24 -8.52 -2.21 -5.98
CA ASP A 24 -8.79 -2.42 -4.58
C ASP A 24 -7.62 -1.88 -3.76
N HIS A 25 -7.94 -1.30 -2.61
CA HIS A 25 -6.98 -0.69 -1.71
C HIS A 25 -7.18 -1.26 -0.31
N GLU A 26 -6.10 -1.75 0.31
CA GLU A 26 -6.09 -2.28 1.66
C GLU A 26 -4.86 -1.77 2.44
N LYS A 27 -5.03 -1.47 3.72
CA LYS A 27 -3.91 -1.19 4.63
C LYS A 27 -3.41 -2.52 5.20
N VAL A 28 -2.16 -2.86 4.95
CA VAL A 28 -1.52 -4.08 5.46
C VAL A 28 -0.49 -3.73 6.54
N THR A 29 -0.31 -4.63 7.50
CA THR A 29 0.73 -4.48 8.52
C THR A 29 1.68 -5.65 8.47
N PHE A 30 2.96 -5.39 8.70
CA PHE A 30 3.96 -6.45 8.79
C PHE A 30 5.12 -6.02 9.69
N VAL A 31 5.79 -7.02 10.27
CA VAL A 31 6.91 -6.79 11.18
C VAL A 31 8.22 -6.97 10.42
N ASN A 32 9.10 -5.98 10.49
CA ASN A 32 10.43 -6.10 9.89
C ASN A 32 11.37 -6.95 10.78
N ARG A 33 12.56 -7.26 10.27
CA ARG A 33 13.59 -8.04 11.02
C ARG A 33 14.05 -7.43 12.35
N TYR A 34 13.76 -6.15 12.58
CA TYR A 34 14.09 -5.43 13.81
C TYR A 34 12.94 -5.44 14.82
N GLY A 35 11.83 -6.11 14.53
CA GLY A 35 10.65 -6.16 15.40
C GLY A 35 9.75 -4.94 15.30
N ILE A 36 9.95 -4.06 14.31
CA ILE A 36 9.14 -2.86 14.12
C ILE A 36 7.93 -3.20 13.26
N THR A 37 6.73 -2.86 13.74
CA THR A 37 5.49 -2.98 12.96
C THR A 37 5.39 -1.82 11.97
N LEU A 38 5.34 -2.14 10.69
CA LEU A 38 5.15 -1.20 9.59
C LEU A 38 3.74 -1.32 9.03
N VAL A 39 3.20 -0.20 8.56
CA VAL A 39 1.91 -0.13 7.85
C VAL A 39 2.20 0.26 6.41
N ALA A 40 1.64 -0.48 5.45
CA ALA A 40 1.73 -0.17 4.02
C ALA A 40 0.33 -0.08 3.40
N ASP A 41 0.19 0.72 2.35
CA ASP A 41 -1.01 0.74 1.50
C ASP A 41 -0.78 -0.21 0.32
N LEU A 42 -1.59 -1.25 0.20
CA LEU A 42 -1.53 -2.23 -0.89
C LEU A 42 -2.65 -1.93 -1.90
N TYR A 43 -2.26 -1.80 -3.16
CA TYR A 43 -3.14 -1.57 -4.30
C TYR A 43 -3.14 -2.81 -5.19
N LYS A 44 -4.32 -3.37 -5.44
CA LYS A 44 -4.53 -4.56 -6.29
C LYS A 44 -5.48 -4.23 -7.44
N PRO A 45 -5.25 -4.71 -8.67
CA PRO A 45 -6.24 -4.58 -9.73
C PRO A 45 -7.51 -5.39 -9.41
N LYS A 46 -8.72 -4.84 -9.58
CA LYS A 46 -9.99 -5.53 -9.23
C LYS A 46 -10.24 -6.85 -9.95
N ASN A 47 -9.65 -7.03 -11.13
CA ASN A 47 -9.81 -8.23 -11.94
C ASN A 47 -8.57 -9.13 -11.89
N ALA A 48 -7.76 -9.01 -10.84
CA ALA A 48 -6.59 -9.84 -10.64
C ALA A 48 -6.99 -11.25 -10.19
N PHE A 49 -6.77 -12.26 -11.03
CA PHE A 49 -6.89 -13.69 -10.71
C PHE A 49 -5.54 -14.41 -10.80
N GLY A 50 -5.08 -14.97 -9.68
CA GLY A 50 -3.80 -15.69 -9.60
C GLY A 50 -2.65 -14.84 -9.07
N LYS A 51 -1.40 -15.24 -9.36
CA LYS A 51 -0.20 -14.51 -8.93
C LYS A 51 0.14 -13.45 -9.96
N TYR A 52 0.22 -12.20 -9.53
CA TYR A 52 0.69 -11.09 -10.35
C TYR A 52 2.11 -10.67 -9.97
N PRO A 53 2.86 -10.08 -10.92
CA PRO A 53 4.06 -9.36 -10.56
C PRO A 53 3.70 -8.25 -9.56
N ALA A 54 4.47 -8.20 -8.46
CA ALA A 54 4.29 -7.22 -7.41
C ALA A 54 5.48 -6.26 -7.35
N ILE A 55 5.22 -4.99 -7.05
CA ILE A 55 6.23 -3.96 -6.88
C ILE A 55 6.10 -3.36 -5.49
N ALA A 56 7.21 -3.29 -4.75
CA ALA A 56 7.31 -2.50 -3.55
C ALA A 56 7.78 -1.09 -3.91
N VAL A 57 6.98 -0.08 -3.59
CA VAL A 57 7.30 1.34 -3.82
C VAL A 57 7.52 2.00 -2.45
N SER A 58 8.65 2.66 -2.27
CA SER A 58 8.93 3.49 -1.08
C SER A 58 9.04 4.95 -1.49
N GLY A 59 8.46 5.85 -0.71
CA GLY A 59 8.61 7.29 -0.91
C GLY A 59 10.04 7.78 -0.56
N PRO A 60 10.41 9.01 -0.96
CA PRO A 60 11.63 9.66 -0.48
C PRO A 60 11.68 9.72 1.05
N PHE A 61 12.88 9.65 1.63
CA PHE A 61 13.05 9.77 3.09
C PHE A 61 12.48 11.10 3.61
N GLY A 62 11.40 11.03 4.41
CA GLY A 62 10.70 12.21 4.95
C GLY A 62 9.37 12.55 4.25
N ALA A 63 9.02 11.86 3.16
CA ALA A 63 7.69 11.94 2.55
C ALA A 63 6.74 10.93 3.22
N VAL A 64 5.47 11.29 3.33
CA VAL A 64 4.42 10.40 3.86
C VAL A 64 3.64 9.77 2.71
N LYS A 65 3.20 8.52 2.91
CA LYS A 65 2.58 7.65 1.90
C LYS A 65 1.31 8.20 1.24
N GLU A 66 0.70 9.18 1.90
CA GLU A 66 -0.51 9.87 1.47
C GLU A 66 -0.28 10.92 0.38
N GLN A 67 0.98 11.18 0.00
CA GLN A 67 1.36 12.20 -0.99
C GLN A 67 1.68 11.59 -2.38
N CYS A 68 2.78 11.96 -3.02
CA CYS A 68 3.03 11.64 -4.44
C CYS A 68 3.23 10.14 -4.73
N SER A 69 3.72 9.37 -3.76
CA SER A 69 4.04 7.95 -3.93
C SER A 69 2.80 7.05 -3.96
N GLY A 70 1.74 7.42 -3.23
CA GLY A 70 0.44 6.73 -3.31
C GLY A 70 -0.21 6.86 -4.70
N LEU A 71 -0.09 8.03 -5.35
CA LEU A 71 -0.64 8.25 -6.69
C LEU A 71 0.08 7.37 -7.73
N TYR A 72 1.40 7.23 -7.60
CA TYR A 72 2.19 6.37 -8.48
C TYR A 72 1.81 4.89 -8.29
N ALA A 73 1.65 4.45 -7.05
CA ALA A 73 1.21 3.09 -6.74
C ALA A 73 -0.18 2.77 -7.30
N GLN A 74 -1.14 3.69 -7.13
CA GLN A 74 -2.48 3.54 -7.70
C GLN A 74 -2.44 3.50 -9.24
N THR A 75 -1.66 4.39 -9.88
CA THR A 75 -1.57 4.45 -11.35
C THR A 75 -0.92 3.19 -11.93
N MET A 76 0.11 2.64 -11.28
CA MET A 76 0.73 1.39 -11.71
C MET A 76 -0.18 0.17 -11.51
N ALA A 77 -1.00 0.18 -10.44
CA ALA A 77 -1.98 -0.88 -10.21
C ALA A 77 -3.13 -0.85 -11.23
N GLU A 78 -3.43 0.30 -11.84
CA GLU A 78 -4.37 0.35 -12.96
C GLU A 78 -3.86 -0.36 -14.23
N THR A 79 -2.55 -0.57 -14.35
CA THR A 79 -1.90 -1.11 -15.55
C THR A 79 -1.35 -2.53 -15.39
N VAL A 80 -1.95 -3.37 -14.53
CA VAL A 80 -1.69 -4.84 -14.39
C VAL A 80 -0.63 -5.26 -13.34
N LEU A 81 -0.34 -4.45 -12.32
CA LEU A 81 0.64 -4.79 -11.26
C LEU A 81 0.04 -4.71 -9.84
N ASP A 82 0.42 -5.63 -8.95
CA ASP A 82 0.15 -5.47 -7.51
C ASP A 82 1.19 -4.51 -6.92
N VAL A 83 0.77 -3.46 -6.20
CA VAL A 83 1.71 -2.45 -5.70
C VAL A 83 1.57 -2.25 -4.21
N CYS A 84 2.63 -2.53 -3.46
CA CYS A 84 2.72 -2.30 -2.03
C CYS A 84 3.50 -1.01 -1.78
N HIS A 85 2.85 -0.01 -1.17
CA HIS A 85 3.48 1.26 -0.83
C HIS A 85 3.81 1.33 0.65
N LEU A 86 5.12 1.39 0.93
CA LEU A 86 5.74 1.46 2.25
C LEU A 86 5.95 2.89 2.76
#